data_AF-A0A9D1XJQ9-F1
#
_entry.id   AF-A0A9D1XJQ9-F1
#
_cell.length_a   1.000
_cell.length_b   1.000
_cell.length_c   1.000
_cell.angle_alpha   90.00
_cell.angle_beta   90.00
_cell.angle_gamma   90.00
#
_symmetry.space_group_name_H-M   'P 1'
#
loop_
_entity.id
_entity.type
_entity.pdbx_description
1 polymer ?
#
loop_
_entity_poly.entity_id
_entity_poly.type
_entity_poly.pdbx_seq_one_letter_code
_entity_poly.pdbx_strand_id
1 'polypeptide(L)'
;MTPHIIEDIPAWNASQYKSQYFRKVSTGTEYVLCLISAAEYLGLCNWTTEPQIYVLSKDECKKNHIQIAFKNGLYYTTVNQTINDLLSDDTIDEQVILEVLADQYYKNNYADLIIRPENQDAFWHFKPFAEKYYTDEIEVFKS
;
A
#
# COMPACT_ATOMS: atom_id res chain seq x y z
N MET A 1 12.46 -3.76 5.06
CA MET A 1 13.20 -2.48 4.90
C MET A 1 12.41 -1.44 5.67
N THR A 2 13.04 -0.58 6.45
CA THR A 2 12.31 0.36 7.29
C THR A 2 11.98 1.63 6.50
N PRO A 3 10.69 1.97 6.31
CA PRO A 3 10.27 3.20 5.64
C PRO A 3 10.61 4.44 6.50
N HIS A 4 10.77 5.59 5.86
CA HIS A 4 10.73 6.88 6.53
C HIS A 4 9.27 7.31 6.68
N ILE A 5 8.90 7.79 7.86
CA ILE A 5 7.56 8.34 8.11
C ILE A 5 7.66 9.85 8.13
N ILE A 6 6.92 10.51 7.23
CA ILE A 6 6.85 11.97 7.14
C ILE A 6 5.41 12.45 7.32
N GLU A 7 5.27 13.70 7.78
CA GLU A 7 3.97 14.36 7.93
C GLU A 7 4.10 15.88 7.71
N ASP A 8 3.05 16.49 7.17
CA ASP A 8 2.90 17.94 7.04
C ASP A 8 1.46 18.32 7.41
N ILE A 9 1.26 18.66 8.68
CA ILE A 9 -0.06 18.98 9.24
C ILE A 9 -0.73 20.17 8.54
N PRO A 10 -0.04 21.28 8.22
CA PRO A 10 -0.60 22.34 7.38
C PRO A 10 -1.11 21.83 6.02
N ALA A 11 -0.31 21.04 5.30
CA ALA A 11 -0.71 20.50 4.00
C ALA A 11 -1.88 19.50 4.14
N TRP A 12 -1.91 18.69 5.20
CA TRP A 12 -3.00 17.78 5.53
C TRP A 12 -4.31 18.54 5.72
N ASN A 13 -4.33 19.53 6.61
CA ASN A 13 -5.52 20.34 6.89
C ASN A 13 -6.00 21.14 5.67
N ALA A 14 -5.09 21.49 4.77
CA ALA A 14 -5.43 22.18 3.52
C ALA A 14 -5.92 21.22 2.41
N SER A 15 -5.94 19.90 2.64
CA SER A 15 -6.27 18.90 1.62
C SER A 15 -7.66 18.32 1.85
N GLN A 16 -8.43 18.19 0.77
CA GLN A 16 -9.77 17.60 0.82
C GLN A 16 -9.72 16.07 0.76
N TYR A 17 -8.69 15.52 0.10
CA TYR A 17 -8.51 14.08 -0.10
C TYR A 17 -7.06 13.70 0.14
N LYS A 18 -6.81 12.47 0.60
CA LYS A 18 -5.45 11.97 0.90
C LYS A 18 -4.54 11.96 -0.33
N SER A 19 -5.09 11.69 -1.52
CA SER A 19 -4.33 11.79 -2.78
C SER A 19 -3.85 13.21 -3.09
N GLN A 20 -4.60 14.25 -2.69
CA GLN A 20 -4.19 15.64 -2.82
C GLN A 20 -3.08 15.96 -1.82
N TYR A 21 -3.20 15.46 -0.59
CA TYR A 21 -2.19 15.59 0.44
C TYR A 21 -0.84 15.01 0.01
N PHE A 22 -0.82 13.77 -0.52
CA PHE A 22 0.41 13.17 -1.06
C PHE A 22 1.07 14.05 -2.12
N ARG A 23 0.28 14.62 -3.05
CA ARG A 23 0.81 15.52 -4.08
C ARG A 23 1.42 16.78 -3.48
N LYS A 24 0.79 17.39 -2.47
CA LYS A 24 1.33 18.61 -1.85
C LYS A 24 2.67 18.36 -1.16
N VAL A 25 2.82 17.23 -0.47
CA VAL A 25 4.03 16.93 0.30
C VAL A 25 5.16 16.37 -0.56
N SER A 26 4.84 15.54 -1.55
CA SER A 26 5.85 14.72 -2.26
C SER A 26 6.11 15.14 -3.71
N THR A 27 5.40 16.12 -4.28
CA THR A 27 5.71 16.58 -5.64
C THR A 27 7.05 17.30 -5.68
N GLY A 28 7.93 16.89 -6.59
CA GLY A 28 9.26 17.49 -6.76
C GLY A 28 10.29 17.06 -5.72
N THR A 29 9.94 16.10 -4.86
CA THR A 29 10.88 15.45 -3.94
C THR A 29 11.42 14.14 -4.54
N GLU A 30 12.42 13.55 -3.90
CA GLU A 30 12.94 12.22 -4.23
C GLU A 30 12.24 11.11 -3.43
N TYR A 31 11.09 11.40 -2.82
CA TYR A 31 10.31 10.44 -2.07
C TYR A 31 9.50 9.52 -2.99
N VAL A 32 9.49 8.24 -2.62
CA VAL A 32 8.74 7.16 -3.24
C VAL A 32 7.74 6.66 -2.20
N LEU A 33 6.44 6.78 -2.47
CA LEU A 33 5.40 6.21 -1.61
C LEU A 33 5.57 4.68 -1.55
N CYS A 34 5.47 4.12 -0.35
CA CYS A 34 5.59 2.67 -0.10
C CYS A 34 4.55 2.19 0.91
N LEU A 35 4.47 0.88 1.11
CA LEU A 35 3.56 0.23 2.07
C LEU A 35 2.12 0.78 1.96
N ILE A 36 1.51 1.14 3.09
CA ILE A 36 0.14 1.64 3.14
C ILE A 36 -0.05 2.91 2.31
N SER A 37 0.91 3.84 2.30
CA SER A 37 0.78 5.07 1.49
C SER A 37 0.77 4.80 -0.02
N ALA A 38 1.52 3.80 -0.48
CA ALA A 38 1.43 3.36 -1.87
C ALA A 38 0.10 2.67 -2.15
N ALA A 39 -0.37 1.80 -1.25
CA ALA A 39 -1.66 1.11 -1.38
C ALA A 39 -2.83 2.11 -1.48
N GLU A 40 -2.85 3.12 -0.61
CA GLU A 40 -3.83 4.20 -0.61
C GLU A 40 -3.78 5.03 -1.89
N TYR A 41 -2.58 5.37 -2.37
CA TYR A 41 -2.41 6.15 -3.60
C TYR A 41 -2.83 5.37 -4.85
N LEU A 42 -2.58 4.05 -4.86
CA LEU A 42 -2.98 3.14 -5.93
C LEU A 42 -4.47 2.80 -5.89
N GLY A 43 -5.16 3.11 -4.80
CA GLY A 43 -6.57 2.79 -4.58
C GLY A 43 -6.81 1.30 -4.28
N LEU A 44 -5.81 0.61 -3.73
CA LEU A 44 -5.89 -0.81 -3.39
C LEU A 44 -6.58 -1.06 -2.04
N CYS A 45 -6.60 -0.04 -1.17
CA CYS A 45 -7.23 -0.08 0.14
C CYS A 45 -7.93 1.25 0.41
N ASN A 46 -8.81 1.25 1.41
CA ASN A 46 -9.40 2.45 1.95
C ASN A 46 -8.30 3.34 2.57
N TRP A 47 -8.54 4.64 2.57
CA TRP A 47 -7.60 5.60 3.13
C TRP A 47 -7.71 5.64 4.65
N THR A 48 -6.57 5.63 5.34
CA THR A 48 -6.51 5.96 6.76
C THR A 48 -6.75 7.46 6.94
N THR A 49 -7.32 7.81 8.09
CA THR A 49 -7.55 9.20 8.50
C THR A 49 -6.31 9.86 9.11
N GLU A 50 -5.15 9.21 9.00
CA GLU A 50 -3.90 9.66 9.61
C GLU A 50 -3.01 10.42 8.61
N PRO A 51 -2.28 11.47 9.06
CA PRO A 51 -1.46 12.32 8.21
C PRO A 51 -0.10 11.70 7.86
N GLN A 52 0.21 10.52 8.38
CA GLN A 52 1.49 9.85 8.12
C GLN A 52 1.60 9.41 6.66
N ILE A 53 2.78 9.64 6.09
CA ILE A 53 3.15 9.19 4.76
C ILE A 53 4.40 8.31 4.87
N TYR A 54 4.28 7.07 4.41
CA TYR A 54 5.36 6.09 4.39
C TYR A 54 6.12 6.21 3.08
N VAL A 55 7.40 6.58 3.16
CA VAL A 55 8.23 6.85 1.99
C VAL A 55 9.59 6.16 2.06
N LEU A 56 10.15 5.87 0.89
CA LEU A 56 11.55 5.58 0.67
C LEU A 56 12.17 6.70 -0.17
N SER A 57 13.48 6.86 -0.14
CA SER A 57 14.18 7.67 -1.14
C SER A 57 14.41 6.87 -2.42
N LYS A 58 14.50 7.57 -3.57
CA LYS A 58 14.87 6.93 -4.84
C LYS A 58 16.22 6.20 -4.81
N ASP A 59 17.19 6.70 -4.04
CA ASP A 59 18.48 6.04 -3.86
C ASP A 59 18.36 4.73 -3.08
N GLU A 60 17.54 4.68 -2.03
CA GLU A 60 17.21 3.44 -1.31
C GLU A 60 16.50 2.44 -2.23
N CYS A 61 15.55 2.91 -3.04
CA CYS A 61 14.87 2.05 -4.00
C CYS A 61 15.86 1.46 -5.01
N LYS A 62 16.78 2.27 -5.53
CA LYS A 62 17.82 1.82 -6.47
C LYS A 62 18.77 0.80 -5.84
N LYS A 63 19.24 1.08 -4.62
CA LYS A 63 20.17 0.20 -3.88
C LYS A 63 19.56 -1.16 -3.57
N ASN A 64 18.26 -1.20 -3.29
CA ASN A 64 17.55 -2.42 -2.89
C ASN A 64 16.72 -3.04 -4.02
N HIS A 65 16.89 -2.57 -5.26
CA HIS A 65 16.16 -3.07 -6.44
C HIS A 65 14.63 -3.04 -6.29
N ILE A 66 14.11 -2.01 -5.62
CA ILE A 66 12.67 -1.81 -5.42
C ILE A 66 12.03 -1.33 -6.71
N GLN A 67 10.96 -2.00 -7.12
CA GLN A 67 10.23 -1.63 -8.34
C GLN A 67 9.34 -0.43 -8.06
N ILE A 68 9.61 0.67 -8.78
CA ILE A 68 8.89 1.93 -8.64
C ILE A 68 8.24 2.35 -9.96
N ALA A 69 7.20 3.17 -9.88
CA ALA A 69 6.56 3.85 -11.00
C ALA A 69 6.39 5.34 -10.68
N PHE A 70 6.04 6.12 -11.71
CA PHE A 70 5.81 7.56 -11.59
C PHE A 70 4.52 7.97 -12.27
N LYS A 71 3.67 8.73 -11.55
CA LYS A 71 2.39 9.24 -12.07
C LYS A 71 2.01 10.51 -11.31
N ASN A 72 1.45 11.50 -12.01
CA ASN A 72 0.93 12.73 -11.43
C ASN A 72 1.90 13.46 -10.48
N GLY A 73 3.20 13.47 -10.81
CA GLY A 73 4.23 14.14 -10.00
C GLY A 73 4.78 13.34 -8.83
N LEU A 74 4.35 12.08 -8.64
CA LEU A 74 4.71 11.25 -7.50
C LEU A 74 5.37 9.94 -7.94
N TYR A 75 6.41 9.54 -7.21
CA TYR A 75 6.96 8.18 -7.28
C TYR A 75 6.27 7.28 -6.25
N TYR A 76 6.07 6.01 -6.60
CA TYR A 76 5.44 5.02 -5.73
C TYR A 76 5.93 3.61 -6.09
N THR A 77 5.86 2.66 -5.14
CA THR A 77 6.11 1.24 -5.40
C THR A 77 5.04 0.64 -6.30
N THR A 78 5.41 -0.24 -7.24
CA THR A 78 4.43 -0.91 -8.12
C THR A 78 3.44 -1.76 -7.31
N VAL A 79 2.30 -2.16 -7.89
CA VAL A 79 1.32 -3.01 -7.19
C VAL A 79 1.97 -4.29 -6.63
N ASN A 80 2.75 -5.00 -7.44
CA ASN A 80 3.49 -6.18 -7.01
C ASN A 80 4.47 -5.87 -5.87
N GLN A 81 5.19 -4.75 -5.97
CA GLN A 81 6.14 -4.34 -4.94
C GLN A 81 5.41 -4.01 -3.63
N THR A 82 4.37 -3.18 -3.67
CA THR A 82 3.56 -2.78 -2.53
C THR A 82 2.97 -3.98 -1.80
N ILE A 83 2.35 -4.92 -2.52
CA ILE A 83 1.75 -6.11 -1.89
C ILE A 83 2.82 -6.99 -1.24
N ASN A 84 3.98 -7.18 -1.88
CA ASN A 84 5.08 -7.93 -1.27
C ASN A 84 5.67 -7.22 -0.05
N ASP A 85 5.73 -5.89 -0.06
CA ASP A 85 6.22 -5.13 1.09
C ASP A 85 5.24 -5.28 2.27
N LEU A 86 3.93 -5.18 2.03
CA LEU A 86 2.88 -5.38 3.04
C LEU A 86 2.89 -6.81 3.62
N LEU A 87 3.02 -7.84 2.77
CA LEU A 87 3.08 -9.24 3.23
C LEU A 87 4.35 -9.56 4.04
N SER A 88 5.41 -8.78 3.88
CA SER A 88 6.68 -8.97 4.60
C SER A 88 6.75 -8.23 5.93
N ASP A 89 5.78 -7.37 6.23
CA ASP A 89 5.77 -6.49 7.39
C ASP A 89 4.74 -7.02 8.42
N ASP A 90 5.24 -7.56 9.52
CA ASP A 90 4.45 -8.14 10.61
C ASP A 90 3.79 -7.08 11.51
N THR A 91 4.03 -5.80 11.24
CA THR A 91 3.47 -4.67 12.00
C THR A 91 2.29 -4.00 11.29
N ILE A 92 2.05 -4.35 10.02
CA ILE A 92 0.96 -3.78 9.23
C ILE A 92 -0.38 -4.40 9.65
N ASP A 93 -1.41 -3.54 9.70
CA ASP A 93 -2.79 -3.96 9.92
C ASP A 93 -3.22 -5.00 8.88
N GLU A 94 -3.60 -6.19 9.36
CA GLU A 94 -4.08 -7.29 8.52
C GLU A 94 -5.23 -6.86 7.60
N GLN A 95 -6.07 -5.92 8.05
CA GLN A 95 -7.17 -5.37 7.25
C GLN A 95 -6.67 -4.78 5.92
N VAL A 96 -5.52 -4.10 5.92
CA VAL A 96 -4.92 -3.54 4.70
C VAL A 96 -4.48 -4.66 3.78
N ILE A 97 -3.89 -5.73 4.31
CA ILE A 97 -3.46 -6.90 3.53
C ILE A 97 -4.68 -7.57 2.87
N LEU A 98 -5.77 -7.73 3.61
CA LEU A 98 -7.02 -8.29 3.08
C LEU A 98 -7.59 -7.44 1.95
N GLU A 99 -7.65 -6.11 2.12
CA GLU A 99 -8.17 -5.20 1.10
C GLU A 99 -7.35 -5.23 -0.19
N VAL A 100 -6.02 -5.14 -0.10
CA VAL A 100 -5.17 -5.11 -1.31
C VAL A 100 -5.20 -6.45 -2.08
N LEU A 101 -5.32 -7.57 -1.36
CA LEU A 101 -5.46 -8.89 -1.99
C LEU A 101 -6.87 -9.09 -2.54
N ALA A 102 -7.90 -8.58 -1.88
CA ALA A 102 -9.27 -8.60 -2.41
C ALA A 102 -9.31 -7.82 -3.73
N ASP A 103 -8.74 -6.61 -3.81
CA ASP A 103 -8.66 -5.84 -5.05
C ASP A 103 -8.05 -6.68 -6.19
N GLN A 104 -6.92 -7.37 -5.95
CA GLN A 104 -6.30 -8.21 -6.98
C GLN A 104 -7.14 -9.42 -7.37
N TYR A 105 -7.86 -10.03 -6.44
CA TYR A 105 -8.76 -11.13 -6.74
C TYR A 105 -9.94 -10.68 -7.62
N TYR A 106 -10.64 -9.63 -7.22
CA TYR A 106 -11.83 -9.16 -7.93
C TYR A 106 -11.49 -8.48 -9.25
N LYS A 107 -10.27 -7.95 -9.39
CA LYS A 107 -9.78 -7.40 -10.65
C LYS A 107 -9.55 -8.46 -11.71
N ASN A 108 -8.80 -9.54 -11.40
CA ASN A 108 -8.47 -10.58 -12.38
C ASN A 108 -8.00 -11.91 -11.78
N ASN A 109 -8.52 -12.29 -10.62
CA ASN A 109 -8.17 -13.53 -9.93
C ASN A 109 -6.65 -13.70 -9.75
N TYR A 110 -5.97 -12.63 -9.32
CA TYR A 110 -4.53 -12.59 -9.09
C TYR A 110 -3.64 -12.82 -10.32
N ALA A 111 -4.17 -12.80 -11.56
CA ALA A 111 -3.41 -13.21 -12.75
C ALA A 111 -2.11 -12.41 -12.99
N ASP A 112 -2.07 -11.14 -12.56
CA ASP A 112 -0.89 -10.27 -12.71
C ASP A 112 -0.05 -10.17 -11.42
N LEU A 113 -0.49 -10.82 -10.33
CA LEU A 113 0.14 -10.75 -9.03
C LEU A 113 1.32 -11.72 -8.95
N ILE A 114 2.51 -11.19 -8.69
CA ILE A 114 3.75 -11.93 -8.53
C ILE A 114 4.19 -11.82 -7.07
N ILE A 115 3.98 -12.89 -6.32
CA ILE A 115 4.40 -12.98 -4.91
C ILE A 115 5.81 -13.56 -4.83
N ARG A 116 6.69 -12.87 -4.09
CA ARG A 116 8.07 -13.30 -3.86
C ARG A 116 8.11 -14.61 -3.05
N PRO A 117 9.12 -15.48 -3.24
CA PRO A 117 9.21 -16.76 -2.53
C PRO A 117 9.07 -16.63 -1.01
N GLU A 118 9.70 -15.63 -0.40
CA GLU A 118 9.67 -15.36 1.04
C GLU A 118 8.30 -14.95 1.58
N ASN A 119 7.39 -14.48 0.71
CA ASN A 119 6.06 -13.99 1.08
C ASN A 119 4.93 -14.98 0.74
N GLN A 120 5.28 -16.17 0.22
CA GLN A 120 4.30 -17.18 -0.19
C GLN A 120 3.42 -17.63 0.99
N ASP A 121 4.03 -17.89 2.14
CA ASP A 121 3.30 -18.37 3.33
C ASP A 121 2.26 -17.33 3.80
N ALA A 122 2.66 -16.06 3.88
CA ALA A 122 1.75 -14.97 4.21
C ALA A 122 0.63 -14.84 3.17
N PHE A 123 0.95 -14.91 1.87
CA PHE A 123 -0.06 -14.87 0.81
C PHE A 123 -1.09 -16.01 0.96
N TRP A 124 -0.63 -17.25 1.14
CA TRP A 124 -1.54 -18.39 1.30
C TRP A 124 -2.37 -18.33 2.58
N HIS A 125 -1.83 -17.71 3.64
CA HIS A 125 -2.57 -17.43 4.86
C HIS A 125 -3.73 -16.46 4.60
N PHE A 126 -3.47 -15.30 3.97
CA PHE A 126 -4.49 -14.25 3.79
C PHE A 126 -5.45 -14.49 2.61
N LYS A 127 -5.01 -15.19 1.56
CA LYS A 127 -5.79 -15.45 0.33
C LYS A 127 -7.24 -15.90 0.57
N PRO A 128 -7.54 -16.96 1.35
CA PRO A 128 -8.92 -17.44 1.49
C PRO A 128 -9.85 -16.41 2.16
N PHE A 129 -9.31 -15.51 2.97
CA PHE A 129 -10.08 -14.41 3.58
C PHE A 129 -10.30 -13.27 2.58
N ALA A 130 -9.26 -12.90 1.83
CA ALA A 130 -9.33 -11.87 0.80
C ALA A 130 -10.33 -12.22 -0.33
N GLU A 131 -10.40 -13.48 -0.74
CA GLU A 131 -11.36 -13.94 -1.78
C GLU A 131 -12.82 -13.77 -1.34
N LYS A 132 -13.07 -13.82 -0.02
CA LYS A 132 -14.40 -13.68 0.57
C LYS A 132 -14.76 -12.25 0.99
N TYR A 133 -13.80 -11.33 0.90
CA TYR A 133 -13.87 -10.00 1.49
C TYR A 133 -15.14 -9.20 1.11
N TYR A 134 -15.63 -9.33 -0.13
CA TYR A 134 -16.86 -8.65 -0.58
C TYR A 134 -18.10 -9.55 -0.66
N THR A 135 -17.97 -10.85 -0.38
CA THR A 135 -19.06 -11.83 -0.53
C THR A 135 -19.61 -12.35 0.78
N ASP A 136 -18.80 -12.34 1.84
CA ASP A 136 -19.30 -12.64 3.17
C ASP A 136 -20.14 -11.42 3.62
N GLU A 137 -21.46 -11.62 3.73
CA GLU A 137 -22.31 -10.70 4.49
C GLU A 137 -21.64 -10.46 5.84
N ILE A 138 -21.57 -9.19 6.25
CA ILE A 138 -20.88 -8.69 7.44
C ILE A 138 -21.36 -9.43 8.71
N GLU A 139 -20.83 -10.63 8.98
CA GLU A 139 -20.73 -11.16 10.33
C GLU A 139 -19.56 -10.42 10.97
N VAL A 140 -19.88 -9.21 11.46
CA VAL A 140 -19.03 -8.44 12.37
C VAL A 140 -18.40 -9.43 13.34
N PHE A 141 -17.08 -9.61 13.26
CA PHE A 141 -16.30 -10.35 14.24
C PHE A 141 -16.53 -9.70 15.61
N LYS A 142 -17.54 -10.20 16.33
CA LYS A 142 -17.69 -10.00 17.76
C LYS A 142 -16.87 -11.08 18.42
N SER A 143 -15.69 -10.70 18.90
CA SER A 143 -15.02 -11.37 20.02
C SER A 143 -14.65 -10.32 21.05
#